data_AF-A0A6P6EBJ5-F1
#
_entry.id   AF-A0A6P6EBJ5-F1
#
_cell.length_a   1.000
_cell.length_b   1.000
_cell.length_c   1.000
_cell.angle_alpha   90.00
_cell.angle_beta   90.00
_cell.angle_gamma   90.00
#
_symmetry.space_group_name_H-M   'P 1'
#
loop_
_entity.id
_entity.type
_entity.pdbx_description
1 polymer ?
#
loop_
_entity_poly.entity_id
_entity_poly.type
_entity_poly.pdbx_seq_one_letter_code
_entity_poly.pdbx_strand_id
1 'polypeptide(L)'
;MPSRTIGRSRGAIISQYYNRTVRMRRRNSRPPLGPVVCSARPSLRLYDLELDSAALQEDEKRRLLVKELQGLPAAQRDHMLRGMPLSLQEKRFLREKSRIPRGKQRSRQGCGGVFCCSQLRYTCALALHSLGLALLTCLHALKPWRYTLKQIGGQFGSSVLSYFLFLKTLLAFNALLLLPLVAFLVAVQAAFPPEARPVPTCTGLELLTGGGCFTHTVMYYGYYSNAMLNVPCGSPQCSPRAGSLPYDMPVAYLFTVGAAFFITCLTLVYSMSHSFGESYRVGSTKGAHAITVFCSWDYKVTQKWASRLQRDNIRTQLKELLAEWRMRRASQSTCGRLRRVATLVLVWLLCLGAALGCAVAVLTFSEVTIQSPVAAGQEAGLLVLPVVVCLLNLVAPYLFRCLAILEQHDSPVLEVYVAICRNLVLKMAILGVLCYHWLGRRVATLQGQCWEDCVGQELYRFLVMDFVFALLDSLFGELVWR
;
A
#
# COMPACT_ATOMS: atom_id res chain seq x y z
N MET A 1 66.53 -13.22 18.22
CA MET A 1 65.68 -12.11 18.66
C MET A 1 64.93 -11.52 17.46
N PRO A 2 63.59 -11.64 17.38
CA PRO A 2 62.75 -10.75 16.62
C PRO A 2 62.29 -9.55 17.48
N SER A 3 62.05 -8.46 16.80
CA SER A 3 61.93 -7.07 17.21
C SER A 3 60.91 -6.72 18.31
N ARG A 4 61.40 -5.95 19.30
CA ARG A 4 60.68 -5.28 20.40
C ARG A 4 59.63 -4.23 19.96
N THR A 5 59.43 -4.01 18.67
CA THR A 5 58.50 -3.00 18.12
C THR A 5 57.06 -3.51 17.97
N ILE A 6 56.86 -4.82 17.83
CA ILE A 6 55.53 -5.42 17.62
C ILE A 6 54.66 -5.40 18.91
N GLY A 7 55.27 -5.45 20.09
CA GLY A 7 54.54 -5.36 21.36
C GLY A 7 53.95 -3.97 21.62
N ARG A 8 54.61 -2.91 21.11
CA ARG A 8 54.25 -1.50 21.37
C ARG A 8 53.05 -1.05 20.53
N SER A 9 52.95 -1.49 19.27
CA SER A 9 51.77 -1.25 18.43
C SER A 9 50.55 -2.07 18.87
N ARG A 10 50.77 -3.32 19.30
CA ARG A 10 49.72 -4.21 19.83
C ARG A 10 49.06 -3.62 21.08
N GLY A 11 49.84 -3.05 21.99
CA GLY A 11 49.33 -2.35 23.17
C GLY A 11 48.59 -1.04 22.86
N ALA A 12 49.08 -0.25 21.90
CA ALA A 12 48.46 1.02 21.50
C ALA A 12 47.10 0.81 20.79
N ILE A 13 47.01 -0.16 19.89
CA ILE A 13 45.77 -0.45 19.13
C ILE A 13 44.72 -1.07 20.06
N ILE A 14 45.11 -2.00 20.92
CA ILE A 14 44.18 -2.63 21.88
C ILE A 14 43.74 -1.63 22.95
N SER A 15 44.62 -0.75 23.43
CA SER A 15 44.24 0.28 24.42
C SER A 15 43.36 1.38 23.84
N GLN A 16 43.60 1.85 22.61
CA GLN A 16 42.69 2.78 21.94
C GLN A 16 41.31 2.14 21.68
N TYR A 17 41.26 0.86 21.33
CA TYR A 17 40.01 0.13 21.14
C TYR A 17 39.28 -0.14 22.46
N TYR A 18 39.98 -0.54 23.53
CA TYR A 18 39.41 -0.74 24.88
C TYR A 18 38.92 0.58 25.49
N ASN A 19 39.68 1.67 25.39
CA ASN A 19 39.30 2.94 25.99
C ASN A 19 38.07 3.56 25.29
N ARG A 20 37.87 3.30 23.98
CA ARG A 20 36.65 3.70 23.24
C ARG A 20 35.47 2.75 23.42
N THR A 21 35.68 1.43 23.48
CA THR A 21 34.59 0.47 23.78
C THR A 21 34.11 0.60 25.23
N VAL A 22 34.97 0.97 26.18
CA VAL A 22 34.57 1.30 27.56
C VAL A 22 33.77 2.60 27.62
N ARG A 23 34.12 3.63 26.83
CA ARG A 23 33.27 4.84 26.67
C ARG A 23 31.92 4.52 26.06
N MET A 24 31.85 3.59 25.09
CA MET A 24 30.57 3.12 24.55
C MET A 24 29.80 2.21 25.53
N ARG A 25 30.47 1.38 26.33
CA ARG A 25 29.83 0.54 27.36
C ARG A 25 29.31 1.33 28.55
N ARG A 26 29.91 2.47 28.92
CA ARG A 26 29.29 3.41 29.88
C ARG A 26 28.04 4.09 29.31
N ARG A 27 27.85 4.09 27.98
CA ARG A 27 26.64 4.58 27.29
C ARG A 27 25.64 3.46 26.97
N ASN A 28 26.08 2.19 26.94
CA ASN A 28 25.31 0.99 26.59
C ASN A 28 25.49 -0.13 27.65
N SER A 29 25.44 0.21 28.93
CA SER A 29 25.54 -0.78 30.02
C SER A 29 24.20 -1.44 30.28
N ARG A 30 23.82 -2.41 29.43
CA ARG A 30 23.18 -3.68 29.82
C ARG A 30 23.11 -4.64 28.61
N PRO A 31 23.41 -5.93 28.79
CA PRO A 31 23.49 -6.91 27.69
C PRO A 31 22.10 -7.21 27.10
N PRO A 32 22.00 -7.52 25.79
CA PRO A 32 20.77 -8.05 25.21
C PRO A 32 20.62 -9.52 25.64
N LEU A 33 19.64 -9.81 26.50
CA LEU A 33 19.09 -11.16 26.58
C LEU A 33 18.47 -11.50 25.22
N GLY A 34 18.66 -12.75 24.77
CA GLY A 34 18.17 -13.26 23.50
C GLY A 34 16.67 -13.07 23.29
N PRO A 35 16.18 -13.25 22.05
CA PRO A 35 14.87 -12.77 21.65
C PRO A 35 13.78 -13.67 22.23
N VAL A 36 13.24 -13.29 23.38
CA VAL A 36 11.91 -13.74 23.78
C VAL A 36 10.91 -12.85 23.05
N VAL A 37 10.08 -13.54 22.27
CA VAL A 37 9.13 -13.03 21.29
C VAL A 37 8.21 -11.97 21.90
N CYS A 38 8.27 -10.75 21.37
CA CYS A 38 7.25 -9.73 21.59
C CYS A 38 6.16 -9.82 20.52
N SER A 39 4.93 -9.65 20.99
CA SER A 39 3.69 -9.49 20.26
C SER A 39 3.76 -8.40 19.18
N ALA A 40 3.07 -8.66 18.06
CA ALA A 40 2.68 -7.77 16.97
C ALA A 40 3.10 -6.28 17.11
N ARG A 41 4.33 -5.97 16.68
CA ARG A 41 4.72 -4.68 16.11
C ARG A 41 6.11 -4.81 15.48
N PRO A 42 6.35 -4.26 14.27
CA PRO A 42 7.71 -4.00 13.82
C PRO A 42 8.37 -3.06 14.82
N SER A 43 9.52 -3.47 15.37
CA SER A 43 10.35 -2.60 16.17
C SER A 43 10.78 -1.40 15.32
N LEU A 44 10.30 -0.24 15.71
CA LEU A 44 10.48 1.07 15.08
C LEU A 44 11.90 1.59 15.35
N ARG A 45 12.92 0.84 14.93
CA ARG A 45 14.32 1.22 15.09
C ARG A 45 15.17 0.68 13.95
N LEU A 46 15.00 1.25 12.76
CA LEU A 46 16.03 1.26 11.74
C LEU A 46 15.73 2.38 10.73
N TYR A 47 16.80 3.05 10.30
CA TYR A 47 16.86 4.32 9.56
C TYR A 47 16.89 5.58 10.43
N ASP A 48 17.89 5.64 11.31
CA ASP A 48 18.50 6.91 11.68
C ASP A 48 19.48 7.34 10.57
N LEU A 49 19.22 8.52 10.00
CA LEU A 49 20.08 9.26 9.06
C LEU A 49 21.43 9.69 9.69
N GLU A 50 21.66 9.42 10.98
CA GLU A 50 22.94 9.65 11.67
C GLU A 50 23.95 8.50 11.48
N LEU A 51 23.53 7.39 10.85
CA LEU A 51 24.41 6.25 10.62
C LEU A 51 25.42 6.50 9.50
N ASP A 52 25.18 7.37 8.52
CA ASP A 52 26.05 7.49 7.35
C ASP A 52 27.44 8.07 7.69
N SER A 53 27.53 9.07 8.57
CA SER A 53 28.84 9.60 8.97
C SER A 53 29.61 8.63 9.86
N ALA A 54 28.92 7.86 10.71
CA ALA A 54 29.55 6.88 11.60
C ALA A 54 29.93 5.59 10.85
N ALA A 55 29.10 5.13 9.92
CA ALA A 55 29.31 3.95 9.09
C ALA A 55 30.44 4.16 8.08
N LEU A 56 30.53 5.34 7.45
CA LEU A 56 31.65 5.68 6.59
C LEU A 56 32.98 5.65 7.36
N GLN A 57 32.97 6.19 8.58
CA GLN A 57 34.14 6.19 9.46
C GLN A 57 34.49 4.79 9.99
N GLU A 58 33.50 3.91 10.20
CA GLU A 58 33.71 2.51 10.55
C GLU A 58 34.27 1.70 9.38
N ASP A 59 33.80 1.96 8.16
CA ASP A 59 34.28 1.28 6.95
C ASP A 59 35.71 1.69 6.58
N GLU A 60 36.07 2.95 6.78
CA GLU A 60 37.45 3.41 6.62
C GLU A 60 38.40 2.74 7.63
N LYS A 61 37.98 2.63 8.90
CA LYS A 61 38.72 1.90 9.95
C LYS A 61 38.84 0.41 9.64
N ARG A 62 37.78 -0.21 9.10
CA ARG A 62 37.79 -1.61 8.64
C ARG A 62 38.77 -1.82 7.49
N ARG A 63 38.86 -0.88 6.55
CA ARG A 63 39.84 -0.93 5.44
C ARG A 63 41.28 -0.84 5.94
N LEU A 64 41.56 0.02 6.91
CA LEU A 64 42.89 0.13 7.54
C LEU A 64 43.27 -1.17 8.27
N LEU A 65 42.36 -1.74 9.06
CA LEU A 65 42.56 -3.03 9.74
C LEU A 65 42.85 -4.18 8.76
N VAL A 66 42.15 -4.21 7.61
CA VAL A 66 42.41 -5.22 6.58
C VAL A 66 43.81 -5.05 5.98
N LYS A 67 44.26 -3.81 5.71
CA LYS A 67 45.61 -3.54 5.21
C LYS A 67 46.69 -3.97 6.21
N GLU A 68 46.51 -3.66 7.50
CA GLU A 68 47.45 -4.09 8.56
C GLU A 68 47.50 -5.62 8.69
N LEU A 69 46.35 -6.30 8.61
CA LEU A 69 46.28 -7.77 8.67
C LEU A 69 46.92 -8.44 7.44
N GLN A 70 46.85 -7.81 6.26
CA GLN A 70 47.53 -8.30 5.05
C GLN A 70 49.05 -8.25 5.18
N GLY A 71 49.60 -7.28 5.93
CA GLY A 71 51.03 -7.16 6.20
C GLY A 71 51.62 -8.21 7.16
N LEU A 72 50.77 -9.01 7.82
CA LEU A 72 51.21 -10.03 8.79
C LEU A 72 51.32 -11.44 8.16
N PRO A 73 52.23 -12.31 8.64
CA PRO A 73 52.29 -13.72 8.27
C PRO A 73 50.98 -14.47 8.58
N ALA A 74 50.60 -15.44 7.75
CA ALA A 74 49.29 -16.11 7.83
C ALA A 74 48.98 -16.75 9.20
N ALA A 75 49.96 -17.41 9.83
CA ALA A 75 49.80 -18.01 11.15
C ALA A 75 49.56 -16.97 12.25
N GLN A 76 50.27 -15.84 12.17
CA GLN A 76 50.18 -14.75 13.15
C GLN A 76 48.87 -13.95 12.98
N ARG A 77 48.41 -13.79 11.73
CA ARG A 77 47.13 -13.18 11.39
C ARG A 77 45.95 -13.96 11.98
N ASP A 78 45.93 -15.28 11.79
CA ASP A 78 44.88 -16.14 12.32
C ASP A 78 44.88 -16.19 13.85
N HIS A 79 46.05 -16.16 14.48
CA HIS A 79 46.17 -16.07 15.93
C HIS A 79 45.63 -14.71 16.46
N MET A 80 45.93 -13.59 15.79
CA MET A 80 45.40 -12.28 16.18
C MET A 80 43.88 -12.16 15.97
N LEU A 81 43.34 -12.67 14.86
CA LEU A 81 41.89 -12.68 14.59
C LEU A 81 41.12 -13.51 15.61
N ARG A 82 41.68 -14.63 16.06
CA ARG A 82 41.07 -15.47 17.11
C ARG A 82 41.01 -14.72 18.45
N GLY A 83 42.10 -14.03 18.82
CA GLY A 83 42.21 -13.27 20.07
C GLY A 83 41.46 -11.93 20.12
N MET A 84 40.96 -11.42 18.98
CA MET A 84 40.16 -10.19 18.96
C MET A 84 38.74 -10.40 19.52
N PRO A 85 38.18 -9.49 20.33
CA PRO A 85 36.82 -9.59 20.84
C PRO A 85 35.78 -9.05 19.83
N LEU A 86 35.76 -9.61 18.62
CA LEU A 86 34.81 -9.26 17.54
C LEU A 86 33.74 -10.36 17.37
N SER A 87 32.60 -9.99 16.77
CA SER A 87 31.58 -10.97 16.40
C SER A 87 32.13 -12.02 15.44
N LEU A 88 31.59 -13.25 15.49
CA LEU A 88 32.04 -14.33 14.59
C LEU A 88 31.86 -13.97 13.11
N GLN A 89 30.82 -13.19 12.79
CA GLN A 89 30.54 -12.73 11.44
C GLN A 89 31.61 -11.75 10.94
N GLU A 90 31.99 -10.77 11.76
CA GLU A 90 33.06 -9.83 11.41
C GLU A 90 34.42 -10.51 11.31
N LYS A 91 34.72 -11.48 12.18
CA LYS A 91 35.95 -12.28 12.08
C LYS A 91 36.03 -13.07 10.77
N ARG A 92 34.91 -13.67 10.33
CA ARG A 92 34.84 -14.39 9.04
C ARG A 92 35.09 -13.43 7.88
N PHE A 93 34.44 -12.27 7.89
CA PHE A 93 34.63 -11.24 6.87
C PHE A 93 36.07 -10.73 6.79
N LEU A 94 36.69 -10.40 7.93
CA LEU A 94 38.09 -9.95 7.98
C LEU A 94 39.06 -11.05 7.52
N ARG A 95 38.79 -12.32 7.86
CA ARG A 95 39.58 -13.46 7.41
C ARG A 95 39.48 -13.68 5.90
N GLU A 96 38.30 -13.48 5.32
CA GLU A 96 38.09 -13.59 3.88
C GLU A 96 38.81 -12.46 3.12
N LYS A 97 38.67 -11.22 3.58
CA LYS A 97 39.23 -10.02 2.92
C LYS A 97 40.74 -9.86 3.10
N SER A 98 41.33 -10.48 4.12
CA SER A 98 42.78 -10.46 4.38
C SER A 98 43.55 -11.61 3.71
N ARG A 99 42.86 -12.57 3.08
CA ARG A 99 43.52 -13.57 2.24
C ARG A 99 43.91 -12.94 0.91
N ILE A 100 45.21 -12.96 0.61
CA ILE A 100 45.73 -12.58 -0.71
C ILE A 100 45.18 -13.60 -1.73
N PRO A 101 44.60 -13.19 -2.87
CA PRO A 101 44.14 -14.12 -3.90
C PRO A 101 45.34 -14.85 -4.50
N ARG A 102 45.65 -16.05 -3.99
CA ARG A 102 46.59 -16.97 -4.61
C ARG A 102 45.88 -17.64 -5.79
N GLY A 103 46.26 -17.20 -6.99
CA GLY A 103 46.11 -17.88 -8.29
C GLY A 103 44.90 -18.77 -8.51
N LYS A 104 43.87 -18.25 -9.21
CA LYS A 104 43.01 -19.13 -10.00
C LYS A 104 43.62 -19.32 -11.38
N GLN A 105 44.02 -20.56 -11.59
CA GLN A 105 44.46 -21.21 -12.81
C GLN A 105 43.74 -20.74 -14.07
N ARG A 106 44.53 -20.57 -15.14
CA ARG A 106 44.11 -20.60 -16.55
C ARG A 106 43.08 -21.71 -16.78
N SER A 107 41.86 -21.37 -17.17
CA SER A 107 40.97 -22.28 -17.88
C SER A 107 40.35 -21.58 -19.08
N ARG A 108 40.83 -21.99 -20.26
CA ARG A 108 40.20 -21.95 -21.59
C ARG A 108 39.59 -20.62 -22.07
N GLN A 109 40.42 -19.94 -22.84
CA GLN A 109 40.05 -19.10 -23.95
C GLN A 109 39.34 -19.97 -25.01
N GLY A 110 38.09 -19.64 -25.31
CA GLY A 110 37.28 -20.20 -26.37
C GLY A 110 36.22 -19.17 -26.74
N CYS A 111 36.56 -18.35 -27.74
CA CYS A 111 35.68 -17.33 -28.31
C CYS A 111 34.86 -17.98 -29.43
N GLY A 112 33.54 -17.76 -29.47
CA GLY A 112 32.69 -18.30 -30.53
C GLY A 112 31.19 -18.06 -30.37
N GLY A 113 30.75 -16.81 -30.50
CA GLY A 113 29.58 -16.50 -31.32
C GLY A 113 28.16 -16.89 -30.89
N VAL A 114 27.74 -16.77 -29.61
CA VAL A 114 26.29 -16.73 -29.25
C VAL A 114 26.00 -15.84 -28.01
N PHE A 115 26.82 -14.82 -27.73
CA PHE A 115 26.78 -14.10 -26.44
C PHE A 115 26.00 -12.77 -26.44
N CYS A 116 25.53 -12.28 -27.58
CA CYS A 116 24.84 -10.98 -27.66
C CYS A 116 23.41 -11.05 -27.10
N CYS A 117 22.63 -12.08 -27.47
CA CYS A 117 21.24 -12.22 -27.03
C CYS A 117 21.12 -12.60 -25.54
N SER A 118 22.07 -13.35 -24.98
CA SER A 118 22.08 -13.69 -23.55
C SER A 118 22.51 -12.50 -22.68
N GLN A 119 23.47 -11.69 -23.13
CA GLN A 119 23.84 -10.43 -22.47
C GLN A 119 22.72 -9.39 -22.52
N LEU A 120 22.01 -9.25 -23.65
CA LEU A 120 20.87 -8.34 -23.77
C LEU A 120 19.71 -8.73 -22.85
N ARG A 121 19.40 -10.04 -22.75
CA ARG A 121 18.40 -10.54 -21.79
C ARG A 121 18.82 -10.27 -20.35
N TYR A 122 20.09 -10.51 -20.01
CA TYR A 122 20.60 -10.28 -18.66
C TYR A 122 20.63 -8.79 -18.30
N THR A 123 21.02 -7.93 -19.23
CA THR A 123 21.02 -6.46 -19.04
C THR A 123 19.62 -5.87 -18.99
N CYS A 124 18.67 -6.36 -19.79
CA CYS A 124 17.26 -5.96 -19.68
C CYS A 124 16.64 -6.42 -18.37
N ALA A 125 16.91 -7.66 -17.92
CA ALA A 125 16.45 -8.15 -16.63
C ALA A 125 17.05 -7.33 -15.47
N LEU A 126 18.33 -6.98 -15.55
CA LEU A 126 19.00 -6.14 -14.56
C LEU A 126 18.47 -4.70 -14.59
N ALA A 127 18.19 -4.14 -15.76
CA ALA A 127 17.59 -2.83 -15.93
C ALA A 127 16.18 -2.79 -15.35
N LEU A 128 15.33 -3.77 -15.66
CA LEU A 128 13.99 -3.90 -15.11
C LEU A 128 14.00 -4.08 -13.59
N HIS A 129 14.94 -4.87 -13.07
CA HIS A 129 15.13 -5.04 -11.63
C HIS A 129 15.61 -3.74 -10.96
N SER A 130 16.52 -3.00 -11.60
CA SER A 130 17.00 -1.71 -11.11
C SER A 130 15.93 -0.61 -11.16
N LEU A 131 15.08 -0.60 -12.20
CA LEU A 131 13.92 0.28 -12.33
C LEU A 131 12.87 -0.08 -11.27
N GLY A 132 12.62 -1.37 -11.04
CA GLY A 132 11.74 -1.85 -9.98
C GLY A 132 12.22 -1.42 -8.60
N LEU A 133 13.53 -1.55 -8.33
CA LEU A 133 14.14 -1.06 -7.08
C LEU A 133 14.09 0.47 -6.96
N ALA A 134 14.34 1.21 -8.04
CA ALA A 134 14.25 2.67 -8.05
C ALA A 134 12.81 3.15 -7.81
N LEU A 135 11.83 2.48 -8.41
CA LEU A 135 10.41 2.74 -8.19
C LEU A 135 10.00 2.43 -6.74
N LEU A 136 10.43 1.28 -6.20
CA LEU A 136 10.23 0.95 -4.79
C LEU A 136 10.88 1.97 -3.85
N THR A 137 12.06 2.46 -4.21
CA THR A 137 12.78 3.47 -3.43
C THR A 137 12.08 4.83 -3.51
N CYS A 138 11.56 5.22 -4.67
CA CYS A 138 10.75 6.41 -4.85
C CYS A 138 9.45 6.33 -4.03
N LEU A 139 8.74 5.19 -4.10
CA LEU A 139 7.56 4.92 -3.28
C LEU A 139 7.88 4.92 -1.76
N HIS A 140 9.08 4.47 -1.38
CA HIS A 140 9.55 4.52 0.01
C HIS A 140 10.01 5.91 0.47
N ALA A 141 10.53 6.74 -0.45
CA ALA A 141 10.94 8.11 -0.21
C ALA A 141 9.72 9.03 -0.09
N LEU A 142 8.71 8.81 -0.93
CA LEU A 142 7.40 9.46 -0.90
C LEU A 142 6.50 8.93 0.23
N LYS A 143 7.04 8.55 1.41
CA LYS A 143 6.19 8.22 2.57
C LYS A 143 5.68 9.53 3.19
N PRO A 144 4.51 10.04 2.80
CA PRO A 144 4.05 11.31 3.29
C PRO A 144 3.41 11.08 4.67
N TRP A 145 3.19 12.14 5.44
CA TRP A 145 2.46 12.08 6.72
C TRP A 145 3.05 11.18 7.82
N ARG A 146 4.33 10.80 7.78
CA ARG A 146 4.96 9.99 8.85
C ARG A 146 4.82 10.63 10.24
N TYR A 147 5.02 11.94 10.32
CA TYR A 147 4.89 12.70 11.58
C TYR A 147 3.43 12.75 12.04
N THR A 148 2.52 13.09 11.13
CA THR A 148 1.08 13.17 11.40
C THR A 148 0.52 11.83 11.85
N LEU A 149 0.91 10.72 11.22
CA LEU A 149 0.54 9.36 11.64
C LEU A 149 1.05 9.04 13.05
N LYS A 150 2.30 9.43 13.39
CA LYS A 150 2.84 9.24 14.75
C LYS A 150 2.04 10.06 15.79
N GLN A 151 1.65 11.27 15.46
CA GLN A 151 0.86 12.13 16.33
C GLN A 151 -0.56 11.57 16.54
N ILE A 152 -1.24 11.20 15.45
CA ILE A 152 -2.58 10.60 15.48
C ILE A 152 -2.55 9.30 16.29
N GLY A 153 -1.55 8.44 16.05
CA GLY A 153 -1.44 7.18 16.77
C GLY A 153 -1.18 7.31 18.28
N GLY A 154 -0.56 8.40 18.74
CA GLY A 154 -0.39 8.63 20.17
C GLY A 154 -1.50 9.44 20.83
N GLN A 155 -2.29 10.20 20.08
CA GLN A 155 -3.46 10.93 20.60
C GLN A 155 -4.73 10.07 20.58
N PHE A 156 -4.98 9.34 19.49
CA PHE A 156 -6.21 8.61 19.23
C PHE A 156 -6.07 7.08 19.36
N GLY A 157 -4.85 6.58 19.57
CA GLY A 157 -4.58 5.16 19.79
C GLY A 157 -4.30 4.35 18.52
N SER A 158 -4.11 3.05 18.72
CA SER A 158 -3.61 2.12 17.68
C SER A 158 -4.66 1.76 16.62
N SER A 159 -5.94 1.79 16.97
CA SER A 159 -7.06 1.48 16.07
C SER A 159 -7.20 2.52 14.96
N VAL A 160 -7.23 3.81 15.34
CA VAL A 160 -7.30 4.94 14.39
C VAL A 160 -6.06 5.00 13.51
N LEU A 161 -4.87 4.75 14.08
CA LEU A 161 -3.64 4.66 13.30
C LEU A 161 -3.70 3.58 12.22
N SER A 162 -4.28 2.41 12.53
CA SER A 162 -4.38 1.30 11.59
C SER A 162 -5.23 1.65 10.36
N TYR A 163 -6.31 2.43 10.55
CA TYR A 163 -7.12 2.94 9.44
C TYR A 163 -6.31 3.84 8.50
N PHE A 164 -5.58 4.82 9.02
CA PHE A 164 -4.77 5.71 8.18
C PHE A 164 -3.58 4.98 7.53
N LEU A 165 -3.01 3.97 8.20
CA LEU A 165 -2.00 3.11 7.59
C LEU A 165 -2.57 2.29 6.43
N PHE A 166 -3.79 1.76 6.59
CA PHE A 166 -4.50 1.08 5.52
C PHE A 166 -4.75 2.01 4.34
N LEU A 167 -5.31 3.21 4.58
CA LEU A 167 -5.56 4.21 3.55
C LEU A 167 -4.29 4.63 2.80
N LYS A 168 -3.20 4.89 3.53
CA LYS A 168 -1.88 5.19 2.95
C LYS A 168 -1.39 4.06 2.04
N THR A 169 -1.64 2.81 2.45
CA THR A 169 -1.21 1.64 1.68
C THR A 169 -2.07 1.48 0.42
N LEU A 170 -3.38 1.68 0.52
CA LEU A 170 -4.31 1.69 -0.62
C LEU A 170 -3.94 2.77 -1.65
N LEU A 171 -3.62 3.99 -1.19
CA LEU A 171 -3.16 5.06 -2.06
C LEU A 171 -1.85 4.68 -2.79
N ALA A 172 -0.91 4.05 -2.08
CA ALA A 172 0.33 3.58 -2.69
C ALA A 172 0.08 2.49 -3.75
N PHE A 173 -0.88 1.58 -3.52
CA PHE A 173 -1.30 0.59 -4.52
C PHE A 173 -1.92 1.23 -5.76
N ASN A 174 -2.81 2.22 -5.59
CA ASN A 174 -3.40 2.95 -6.71
C ASN A 174 -2.34 3.73 -7.52
N ALA A 175 -1.38 4.37 -6.84
CA ALA A 175 -0.27 5.04 -7.51
C ALA A 175 0.64 4.05 -8.27
N LEU A 176 0.88 2.86 -7.71
CA LEU A 176 1.64 1.80 -8.37
C LEU A 176 0.92 1.29 -9.63
N LEU A 177 -0.41 1.13 -9.59
CA LEU A 177 -1.24 0.73 -10.73
C LEU A 177 -1.30 1.79 -11.82
N LEU A 178 -1.34 3.06 -11.43
CA LEU A 178 -1.39 4.18 -12.37
C LEU A 178 -0.16 4.20 -13.29
N LEU A 179 1.03 3.85 -12.78
CA LEU A 179 2.28 3.95 -13.52
C LEU A 179 2.31 3.12 -14.82
N PRO A 180 2.08 1.78 -14.82
CA PRO A 180 2.04 0.99 -16.04
C PRO A 180 0.86 1.37 -16.96
N LEU A 181 -0.30 1.72 -16.40
CA LEU A 181 -1.47 2.11 -17.20
C LEU A 181 -1.21 3.42 -17.96
N VAL A 182 -0.65 4.42 -17.28
CA VAL A 182 -0.31 5.68 -17.93
C VAL A 182 0.83 5.50 -18.92
N ALA A 183 1.90 4.78 -18.54
CA ALA A 183 3.09 4.64 -19.38
C ALA A 183 2.83 3.89 -20.68
N PHE A 184 2.09 2.79 -20.64
CA PHE A 184 1.94 1.90 -21.80
C PHE A 184 0.60 2.06 -22.54
N LEU A 185 -0.47 2.54 -21.90
CA LEU A 185 -1.76 2.72 -22.56
C LEU A 185 -2.04 4.19 -22.84
N VAL A 186 -2.18 5.00 -21.78
CA VAL A 186 -2.63 6.39 -21.91
C VAL A 186 -1.62 7.24 -22.69
N ALA A 187 -0.32 7.16 -22.34
CA ALA A 187 0.73 7.96 -22.97
C ALA A 187 0.97 7.57 -24.44
N VAL A 188 0.90 6.27 -24.76
CA VAL A 188 1.09 5.81 -26.15
C VAL A 188 -0.08 6.26 -27.02
N GLN A 189 -1.31 6.11 -26.52
CA GLN A 189 -2.51 6.57 -27.26
C GLN A 189 -2.58 8.11 -27.36
N ALA A 190 -2.10 8.83 -26.35
CA ALA A 190 -2.01 10.30 -26.40
C ALA A 190 -0.93 10.80 -27.38
N ALA A 191 0.15 10.04 -27.57
CA ALA A 191 1.22 10.37 -28.52
C ALA A 191 0.81 10.14 -29.99
N PHE A 192 -0.16 9.26 -30.23
CA PHE A 192 -0.65 8.88 -31.56
C PHE A 192 -2.18 8.92 -31.60
N PRO A 193 -2.78 10.12 -31.69
CA PRO A 193 -4.23 10.26 -31.72
C PRO A 193 -4.84 9.63 -33.00
N PRO A 194 -6.04 9.03 -32.91
CA PRO A 194 -6.79 8.57 -34.08
C PRO A 194 -7.26 9.75 -34.95
N GLU A 195 -7.66 9.48 -36.19
CA GLU A 195 -8.10 10.51 -37.14
C GLU A 195 -9.16 11.45 -36.54
N ALA A 196 -8.99 12.76 -36.79
CA ALA A 196 -9.78 13.82 -36.19
C ALA A 196 -11.26 13.71 -36.58
N ARG A 197 -12.10 13.26 -35.65
CA ARG A 197 -13.55 13.39 -35.73
C ARG A 197 -13.95 14.81 -35.29
N PRO A 198 -15.01 15.40 -35.86
CA PRO A 198 -15.48 16.72 -35.43
C PRO A 198 -15.87 16.65 -33.95
N VAL A 199 -15.07 17.30 -33.10
CA VAL A 199 -15.30 17.38 -31.65
C VAL A 199 -16.36 18.45 -31.39
N PRO A 200 -17.47 18.13 -30.68
CA PRO A 200 -18.46 19.12 -30.33
C PRO A 200 -17.89 20.19 -29.38
N THR A 201 -18.38 21.43 -29.48
CA THR A 201 -17.91 22.56 -28.68
C THR A 201 -18.21 22.36 -27.19
N CYS A 202 -17.16 22.32 -26.37
CA CYS A 202 -17.20 22.22 -24.91
C CYS A 202 -17.89 23.45 -24.27
N THR A 203 -19.04 23.28 -23.61
CA THR A 203 -19.80 24.34 -22.88
C THR A 203 -19.60 24.32 -21.35
N GLY A 204 -18.76 23.42 -20.83
CA GLY A 204 -18.38 23.34 -19.41
C GLY A 204 -19.27 22.44 -18.54
N LEU A 205 -20.57 22.33 -18.84
CA LEU A 205 -21.50 21.40 -18.17
C LEU A 205 -21.10 19.92 -18.33
N GLU A 206 -20.32 19.63 -19.37
CA GLU A 206 -19.84 18.29 -19.66
C GLU A 206 -18.79 17.78 -18.66
N LEU A 207 -18.21 18.66 -17.84
CA LEU A 207 -17.38 18.21 -16.71
C LEU A 207 -18.24 17.48 -15.65
N LEU A 208 -19.54 17.79 -15.57
CA LEU A 208 -20.45 17.09 -14.67
C LEU A 208 -21.04 15.84 -15.33
N THR A 209 -21.36 15.92 -16.63
CA THR A 209 -22.05 14.84 -17.34
C THR A 209 -21.10 13.85 -18.01
N GLY A 210 -19.82 14.17 -18.19
CA GLY A 210 -18.86 13.36 -18.97
C GLY A 210 -19.26 13.18 -20.44
N GLY A 211 -20.22 13.97 -20.93
CA GLY A 211 -20.77 13.91 -22.29
C GLY A 211 -19.94 14.67 -23.32
N GLY A 212 -20.47 14.70 -24.56
CA GLY A 212 -19.97 15.47 -25.70
C GLY A 212 -18.46 15.47 -25.95
N CYS A 213 -17.80 16.56 -25.62
CA CYS A 213 -16.38 16.86 -25.79
C CYS A 213 -15.49 15.82 -25.08
N PHE A 214 -15.94 15.23 -23.97
CA PHE A 214 -15.21 14.15 -23.29
C PHE A 214 -15.34 12.80 -24.00
N THR A 215 -16.37 12.58 -24.82
CA THR A 215 -16.62 11.29 -25.49
C THR A 215 -15.47 10.85 -26.39
N HIS A 216 -14.74 11.80 -26.99
CA HIS A 216 -13.60 11.57 -27.86
C HIS A 216 -12.25 11.85 -27.16
N THR A 217 -12.15 11.48 -25.88
CA THR A 217 -10.90 11.60 -25.11
C THR A 217 -10.39 10.25 -24.63
N VAL A 218 -9.11 10.21 -24.23
CA VAL A 218 -8.42 9.01 -23.69
C VAL A 218 -9.12 8.41 -22.45
N MET A 219 -10.10 9.11 -21.88
CA MET A 219 -10.86 8.67 -20.72
C MET A 219 -11.79 7.48 -21.03
N TYR A 220 -12.29 7.38 -22.26
CA TYR A 220 -13.25 6.35 -22.68
C TYR A 220 -12.62 5.34 -23.63
N TYR A 221 -13.16 4.12 -23.63
CA TYR A 221 -12.54 2.98 -24.29
C TYR A 221 -12.54 3.10 -25.82
N GLY A 222 -13.60 3.66 -26.41
CA GLY A 222 -13.75 3.88 -27.85
C GLY A 222 -12.78 4.89 -28.44
N TYR A 223 -11.99 5.60 -27.62
CA TYR A 223 -10.85 6.37 -28.08
C TYR A 223 -9.62 5.51 -28.41
N TYR A 224 -9.54 4.30 -27.85
CA TYR A 224 -8.44 3.37 -28.10
C TYR A 224 -8.66 2.61 -29.42
N SER A 225 -7.66 2.62 -30.29
CA SER A 225 -7.74 2.00 -31.61
C SER A 225 -7.38 0.51 -31.58
N ASN A 226 -8.10 -0.31 -32.35
CA ASN A 226 -7.77 -1.73 -32.56
C ASN A 226 -6.65 -1.96 -33.59
N ALA A 227 -6.10 -0.89 -34.17
CA ALA A 227 -5.07 -0.97 -35.21
C ALA A 227 -3.66 -0.98 -34.61
N MET A 228 -2.70 -1.46 -35.39
CA MET A 228 -1.29 -1.27 -35.10
C MET A 228 -0.98 0.22 -35.20
N LEU A 229 -0.52 0.84 -34.11
CA LEU A 229 -0.03 2.20 -34.20
C LEU A 229 1.33 2.17 -34.89
N ASN A 230 1.61 3.21 -35.68
CA ASN A 230 2.90 3.41 -36.35
C ASN A 230 3.15 2.55 -37.60
N VAL A 231 2.08 2.25 -38.35
CA VAL A 231 2.23 1.66 -39.69
C VAL A 231 2.84 2.71 -40.63
N PRO A 232 3.90 2.40 -41.41
CA PRO A 232 4.36 3.27 -42.48
C PRO A 232 3.23 3.43 -43.50
N CYS A 233 2.60 4.61 -43.52
CA CYS A 233 1.45 4.89 -44.37
C CYS A 233 1.86 4.89 -45.85
N GLY A 234 1.04 4.27 -46.70
CA GLY A 234 1.19 4.23 -48.16
C GLY A 234 0.60 5.44 -48.91
N SER A 235 0.37 6.58 -48.23
CA SER A 235 -0.16 7.82 -48.84
C SER A 235 0.81 8.99 -48.62
N PRO A 236 0.86 9.99 -49.53
CA PRO A 236 2.04 10.85 -49.71
C PRO A 236 2.22 11.98 -48.69
N GLN A 237 1.48 11.99 -47.58
CA GLN A 237 1.50 13.08 -46.60
C GLN A 237 1.53 12.58 -45.14
N CYS A 238 2.55 11.79 -44.80
CA CYS A 238 2.94 11.55 -43.41
C CYS A 238 4.46 11.42 -43.35
N SER A 239 5.13 12.28 -42.58
CA SER A 239 6.57 12.15 -42.35
C SER A 239 6.84 10.88 -41.51
N PRO A 240 7.56 9.88 -42.04
CA PRO A 240 7.88 8.68 -41.27
C PRO A 240 8.82 9.08 -40.14
N ARG A 241 8.41 8.84 -38.89
CA ARG A 241 9.36 8.91 -37.76
C ARG A 241 10.19 7.63 -37.83
N ALA A 242 11.33 7.74 -38.51
CA ALA A 242 12.23 6.63 -38.80
C ALA A 242 12.56 5.81 -37.53
N GLY A 243 12.24 4.51 -37.56
CA GLY A 243 12.82 3.51 -36.64
C GLY A 243 11.92 2.97 -35.51
N SER A 244 10.65 3.36 -35.44
CA SER A 244 9.77 2.85 -34.38
C SER A 244 8.97 1.62 -34.85
N LEU A 245 9.13 0.51 -34.12
CA LEU A 245 8.42 -0.75 -34.33
C LEU A 245 6.90 -0.55 -34.29
N PRO A 246 6.12 -1.33 -35.07
CA PRO A 246 4.66 -1.31 -34.99
C PRO A 246 4.23 -1.67 -33.55
N TYR A 247 3.34 -0.86 -32.97
CA TYR A 247 2.86 -1.05 -31.61
C TYR A 247 1.41 -1.55 -31.64
N ASP A 248 1.23 -2.82 -31.27
CA ASP A 248 -0.08 -3.47 -31.23
C ASP A 248 -0.84 -3.12 -29.96
N MET A 249 -1.81 -2.21 -30.10
CA MET A 249 -2.59 -1.69 -28.97
C MET A 249 -3.40 -2.77 -28.22
N PRO A 250 -4.05 -3.75 -28.89
CA PRO A 250 -4.79 -4.81 -28.20
C PRO A 250 -3.89 -5.74 -27.36
N VAL A 251 -2.71 -6.08 -27.89
CA VAL A 251 -1.72 -6.92 -27.18
C VAL A 251 -1.12 -6.16 -26.01
N ALA A 252 -0.81 -4.87 -26.22
CA ALA A 252 -0.37 -3.97 -25.17
C ALA A 252 -1.41 -3.88 -24.05
N TYR A 253 -2.70 -3.72 -24.37
CA TYR A 253 -3.79 -3.71 -23.40
C TYR A 253 -3.83 -4.99 -22.57
N LEU A 254 -3.86 -6.16 -23.22
CA LEU A 254 -3.92 -7.45 -22.52
C LEU A 254 -2.70 -7.68 -21.64
N PHE A 255 -1.49 -7.37 -22.15
CA PHE A 255 -0.26 -7.56 -21.41
C PHE A 255 -0.12 -6.57 -20.24
N THR A 256 -0.46 -5.30 -20.44
CA THR A 256 -0.34 -4.27 -19.40
C THR A 256 -1.35 -4.47 -18.28
N VAL A 257 -2.61 -4.78 -18.61
CA VAL A 257 -3.65 -5.10 -17.62
C VAL A 257 -3.31 -6.40 -16.89
N GLY A 258 -2.91 -7.45 -17.62
CA GLY A 258 -2.51 -8.73 -17.03
C GLY A 258 -1.28 -8.60 -16.11
N ALA A 259 -0.25 -7.86 -16.54
CA ALA A 259 0.93 -7.58 -15.74
C ALA A 259 0.60 -6.72 -14.52
N ALA A 260 -0.22 -5.67 -14.67
CA ALA A 260 -0.67 -4.83 -13.55
C ALA A 260 -1.46 -5.64 -12.50
N PHE A 261 -2.36 -6.52 -12.95
CA PHE A 261 -3.08 -7.45 -12.07
C PHE A 261 -2.14 -8.42 -11.36
N PHE A 262 -1.17 -8.99 -12.07
CA PHE A 262 -0.21 -9.91 -11.48
C PHE A 262 0.72 -9.21 -10.47
N ILE A 263 1.23 -8.03 -10.81
CA ILE A 263 2.07 -7.21 -9.92
C ILE A 263 1.29 -6.82 -8.67
N THR A 264 0.02 -6.40 -8.81
CA THR A 264 -0.80 -6.06 -7.65
C THR A 264 -1.15 -7.26 -6.81
N CYS A 265 -1.51 -8.39 -7.40
CA CYS A 265 -1.75 -9.63 -6.68
C CYS A 265 -0.51 -10.06 -5.88
N LEU A 266 0.68 -10.09 -6.51
CA LEU A 266 1.93 -10.39 -5.83
C LEU A 266 2.24 -9.40 -4.71
N THR A 267 2.06 -8.10 -4.97
CA THR A 267 2.35 -7.06 -3.97
C THR A 267 1.34 -7.11 -2.82
N LEU A 268 0.07 -7.43 -3.09
CA LEU A 268 -0.96 -7.64 -2.06
C LEU A 268 -0.66 -8.88 -1.23
N VAL A 269 -0.34 -10.02 -1.86
CA VAL A 269 0.05 -11.25 -1.15
C VAL A 269 1.33 -11.04 -0.35
N TYR A 270 2.32 -10.34 -0.90
CA TYR A 270 3.53 -9.96 -0.19
C TYR A 270 3.23 -9.04 1.01
N SER A 271 2.45 -7.99 0.81
CA SER A 271 2.06 -7.06 1.87
C SER A 271 1.23 -7.75 2.95
N MET A 272 0.30 -8.62 2.56
CA MET A 272 -0.51 -9.42 3.47
C MET A 272 0.37 -10.40 4.22
N SER A 273 1.22 -11.18 3.56
CA SER A 273 2.10 -12.15 4.22
C SER A 273 3.10 -11.46 5.15
N HIS A 274 3.65 -10.31 4.78
CA HIS A 274 4.49 -9.51 5.67
C HIS A 274 3.69 -9.02 6.88
N SER A 275 2.49 -8.47 6.67
CA SER A 275 1.61 -7.99 7.74
C SER A 275 1.13 -9.10 8.68
N PHE A 276 0.80 -10.27 8.12
CA PHE A 276 0.40 -11.46 8.87
C PHE A 276 1.59 -12.12 9.55
N GLY A 277 2.77 -12.14 8.93
CA GLY A 277 4.00 -12.65 9.53
C GLY A 277 4.40 -11.85 10.78
N GLU A 278 4.19 -10.53 10.77
CA GLU A 278 4.40 -9.69 11.95
C GLU A 278 3.24 -9.79 12.97
N SER A 279 2.00 -10.00 12.51
CA SER A 279 0.81 -10.08 13.40
C SER A 279 0.58 -11.46 14.05
N TYR A 280 0.99 -12.56 13.42
CA TYR A 280 0.69 -13.93 13.87
C TYR A 280 1.58 -14.43 15.02
N ARG A 281 2.52 -13.61 15.52
CA ARG A 281 3.31 -13.91 16.74
C ARG A 281 2.65 -13.40 18.03
N VAL A 282 1.32 -13.24 18.04
CA VAL A 282 0.56 -13.03 19.29
C VAL A 282 0.32 -14.39 19.95
N GLY A 283 1.34 -14.87 20.66
CA GLY A 283 1.19 -15.99 21.57
C GLY A 283 0.16 -15.66 22.65
N SER A 284 -0.84 -16.55 22.79
CA SER A 284 -1.76 -16.71 23.91
C SER A 284 -2.27 -15.43 24.58
N THR A 285 -3.53 -15.09 24.30
CA THR A 285 -4.33 -14.02 24.93
C THR A 285 -4.28 -14.02 26.46
N LYS A 286 -3.93 -15.15 27.10
CA LYS A 286 -3.81 -15.28 28.56
C LYS A 286 -2.62 -14.50 29.16
N GLY A 287 -1.59 -14.16 28.38
CA GLY A 287 -0.41 -13.42 28.84
C GLY A 287 -0.33 -11.95 28.41
N ALA A 288 -1.23 -11.50 27.52
CA ALA A 288 -1.15 -10.18 26.92
C ALA A 288 -1.28 -9.04 27.95
N HIS A 289 -2.11 -9.21 28.99
CA HIS A 289 -2.25 -8.23 30.07
C HIS A 289 -0.96 -8.08 30.89
N ALA A 290 -0.30 -9.18 31.24
CA ALA A 290 0.95 -9.14 32.00
C ALA A 290 2.09 -8.54 31.17
N ILE A 291 2.21 -8.94 29.90
CA ILE A 291 3.25 -8.42 28.99
C ILE A 291 3.06 -6.91 28.76
N THR A 292 1.82 -6.44 28.59
CA THR A 292 1.55 -5.01 28.39
C THR A 292 1.78 -4.18 29.65
N VAL A 293 1.53 -4.70 30.85
CA VAL A 293 1.84 -3.98 32.10
C VAL A 293 3.36 -3.96 32.36
N PHE A 294 4.03 -5.11 32.25
CA PHE A 294 5.41 -5.27 32.72
C PHE A 294 6.48 -5.10 31.64
N CYS A 295 6.17 -5.34 30.36
CA CYS A 295 7.15 -5.37 29.27
C CYS A 295 6.97 -4.26 28.22
N SER A 296 5.95 -3.41 28.33
CA SER A 296 5.69 -2.32 27.35
C SER A 296 6.54 -1.06 27.54
N TRP A 297 7.27 -0.96 28.65
CA TRP A 297 8.04 0.22 29.03
C TRP A 297 9.41 0.21 28.34
N ASP A 298 9.72 1.25 27.57
CA ASP A 298 11.03 1.44 26.95
C ASP A 298 11.81 2.56 27.66
N TYR A 299 12.81 2.17 28.44
CA TYR A 299 13.67 3.08 29.19
C TYR A 299 14.72 3.79 28.31
N LYS A 300 14.84 3.42 27.03
CA LYS A 300 15.82 4.02 26.10
C LYS A 300 15.32 5.31 25.45
N VAL A 301 14.07 5.68 25.68
CA VAL A 301 13.46 6.90 25.13
C VAL A 301 13.84 8.10 26.02
N THR A 302 14.83 8.86 25.58
CA THR A 302 15.32 10.06 26.30
C THR A 302 14.56 11.33 25.95
N GLN A 303 13.88 11.37 24.79
CA GLN A 303 13.15 12.56 24.36
C GLN A 303 11.82 12.73 25.10
N LYS A 304 11.59 13.91 25.67
CA LYS A 304 10.39 14.23 26.49
C LYS A 304 9.08 14.06 25.73
N TRP A 305 9.03 14.42 24.44
CA TRP A 305 7.83 14.24 23.62
C TRP A 305 7.54 12.75 23.37
N ALA A 306 8.57 11.96 23.04
CA ALA A 306 8.42 10.55 22.74
C ALA A 306 8.02 9.74 23.99
N SER A 307 8.56 10.10 25.16
CA SER A 307 8.17 9.53 26.44
C SER A 307 6.70 9.80 26.78
N ARG A 308 6.23 11.04 26.56
CA ARG A 308 4.80 11.38 26.72
C ARG A 308 3.92 10.56 25.78
N LEU A 309 4.28 10.49 24.51
CA LEU A 309 3.54 9.71 23.50
C LEU A 309 3.45 8.23 23.87
N GLN A 310 4.55 7.64 24.34
CA GLN A 310 4.58 6.24 24.76
C GLN A 310 3.73 6.01 26.02
N ARG A 311 3.79 6.92 26.99
CA ARG A 311 2.96 6.86 28.19
C ARG A 311 1.47 6.90 27.83
N ASP A 312 1.09 7.82 26.94
CA ASP A 312 -0.31 7.98 26.55
C ASP A 312 -0.80 6.77 25.74
N ASN A 313 0.03 6.22 24.85
CA ASN A 313 -0.28 4.99 24.11
C ASN A 313 -0.39 3.74 25.02
N ILE A 314 0.47 3.59 26.02
CA ILE A 314 0.36 2.48 27.00
C ILE A 314 -0.91 2.63 27.84
N ARG A 315 -1.24 3.86 28.25
CA ARG A 315 -2.45 4.17 29.02
C ARG A 315 -3.72 3.81 28.25
N THR A 316 -3.79 4.14 26.96
CA THR A 316 -4.96 3.79 26.12
C THR A 316 -5.07 2.27 25.95
N GLN A 317 -3.96 1.59 25.68
CA GLN A 317 -3.93 0.13 25.50
C GLN A 317 -4.38 -0.63 26.77
N LEU A 318 -3.96 -0.19 27.96
CA LEU A 318 -4.40 -0.78 29.23
C LEU A 318 -5.89 -0.58 29.49
N LYS A 319 -6.44 0.60 29.15
CA LYS A 319 -7.87 0.87 29.28
C LYS A 319 -8.70 -0.04 28.38
N GLU A 320 -8.29 -0.22 27.13
CA GLU A 320 -8.96 -1.12 26.17
C GLU A 320 -8.99 -2.56 26.71
N LEU A 321 -7.82 -3.07 27.13
CA LEU A 321 -7.70 -4.42 27.68
C LEU A 321 -8.54 -4.64 28.95
N LEU A 322 -8.63 -3.64 29.83
CA LEU A 322 -9.45 -3.72 31.04
C LEU A 322 -10.94 -3.69 30.72
N ALA A 323 -11.35 -2.88 29.75
CA ALA A 323 -12.73 -2.80 29.29
C ALA A 323 -13.20 -4.14 28.71
N GLU A 324 -12.40 -4.75 27.83
CA GLU A 324 -12.70 -6.07 27.27
C GLU A 324 -12.85 -7.15 28.35
N TRP A 325 -11.97 -7.13 29.37
CA TRP A 325 -12.02 -8.10 30.45
C TRP A 325 -13.29 -7.96 31.32
N ARG A 326 -13.70 -6.72 31.62
CA ARG A 326 -14.94 -6.44 32.36
C ARG A 326 -16.17 -6.95 31.61
N MET A 327 -16.23 -6.75 30.29
CA MET A 327 -17.34 -7.21 29.45
C MET A 327 -17.47 -8.75 29.46
N ARG A 328 -16.36 -9.49 29.35
CA ARG A 328 -16.39 -10.96 29.34
C ARG A 328 -16.85 -11.57 30.66
N ARG A 329 -16.68 -10.87 31.78
CA ARG A 329 -17.01 -11.36 33.12
C ARG A 329 -18.48 -11.10 33.52
N ALA A 330 -19.20 -10.27 32.76
CA ALA A 330 -20.63 -10.05 32.96
C ALA A 330 -21.44 -11.25 32.44
N SER A 331 -21.88 -12.15 33.34
CA SER A 331 -22.74 -13.28 32.98
C SER A 331 -24.18 -12.81 32.77
N GLN A 332 -24.74 -13.03 31.58
CA GLN A 332 -26.15 -12.71 31.30
C GLN A 332 -27.06 -13.91 31.50
N SER A 333 -28.27 -13.65 32.01
CA SER A 333 -29.34 -14.65 32.16
C SER A 333 -29.79 -15.19 30.79
N THR A 334 -30.25 -16.44 30.76
CA THR A 334 -30.69 -17.15 29.54
C THR A 334 -31.89 -16.48 28.86
N CYS A 335 -32.85 -15.97 29.63
CA CYS A 335 -33.99 -15.20 29.10
C CYS A 335 -33.55 -13.88 28.45
N GLY A 336 -32.60 -13.16 29.08
CA GLY A 336 -32.02 -11.95 28.50
C GLY A 336 -31.29 -12.21 27.18
N ARG A 337 -30.64 -13.37 27.06
CA ARG A 337 -29.98 -13.83 25.83
C ARG A 337 -30.99 -14.09 24.71
N LEU A 338 -32.12 -14.75 24.99
CA LEU A 338 -33.14 -15.04 23.98
C LEU A 338 -33.79 -13.75 23.45
N ARG A 339 -34.15 -12.83 24.35
CA ARG A 339 -34.70 -11.51 23.97
C ARG A 339 -33.72 -10.75 23.07
N ARG A 340 -32.43 -10.81 23.39
CA ARG A 340 -31.37 -10.16 22.61
C ARG A 340 -31.21 -10.77 21.22
N VAL A 341 -31.24 -12.10 21.12
CA VAL A 341 -31.19 -12.78 19.81
C VAL A 341 -32.40 -12.37 18.96
N ALA A 342 -33.59 -12.30 19.55
CA ALA A 342 -34.78 -11.84 18.83
C ALA A 342 -34.64 -10.40 18.31
N THR A 343 -34.14 -9.47 19.13
CA THR A 343 -33.88 -8.08 18.68
C THR A 343 -32.83 -8.01 17.57
N LEU A 344 -31.76 -8.81 17.66
CA LEU A 344 -30.73 -8.88 16.62
C LEU A 344 -31.31 -9.39 15.29
N VAL A 345 -32.09 -10.48 15.33
CA VAL A 345 -32.74 -11.03 14.13
C VAL A 345 -33.67 -10.01 13.49
N LEU A 346 -34.49 -9.32 14.29
CA LEU A 346 -35.41 -8.29 13.80
C LEU A 346 -34.66 -7.14 13.10
N VAL A 347 -33.60 -6.63 13.71
CA VAL A 347 -32.81 -5.53 13.13
C VAL A 347 -32.10 -5.98 11.86
N TRP A 348 -31.57 -7.20 11.80
CA TRP A 348 -31.00 -7.76 10.59
C TRP A 348 -32.03 -7.91 9.46
N LEU A 349 -33.24 -8.37 9.77
CA LEU A 349 -34.33 -8.44 8.79
C LEU A 349 -34.68 -7.05 8.25
N LEU A 350 -34.74 -6.03 9.12
CA LEU A 350 -35.00 -4.65 8.71
C LEU A 350 -33.86 -4.08 7.86
N CYS A 351 -32.60 -4.39 8.18
CA CYS A 351 -31.45 -3.95 7.39
C CYS A 351 -31.43 -4.61 6.01
N LEU A 352 -31.74 -5.90 5.93
CA LEU A 352 -31.86 -6.63 4.66
C LEU A 352 -33.05 -6.11 3.85
N GLY A 353 -34.19 -5.86 4.50
CA GLY A 353 -35.36 -5.26 3.88
C GLY A 353 -35.07 -3.86 3.32
N ALA A 354 -34.36 -3.02 4.06
CA ALA A 354 -33.91 -1.71 3.57
C ALA A 354 -32.95 -1.84 2.39
N ALA A 355 -31.99 -2.77 2.43
CA ALA A 355 -31.07 -3.01 1.31
C ALA A 355 -31.80 -3.49 0.05
N LEU A 356 -32.77 -4.40 0.20
CA LEU A 356 -33.67 -4.84 -0.87
C LEU A 356 -34.52 -3.68 -1.39
N GLY A 357 -35.07 -2.85 -0.51
CA GLY A 357 -35.83 -1.65 -0.88
C GLY A 357 -34.99 -0.67 -1.69
N CYS A 358 -33.75 -0.39 -1.27
CA CYS A 358 -32.80 0.43 -2.03
C CYS A 358 -32.51 -0.19 -3.41
N ALA A 359 -32.29 -1.49 -3.48
CA ALA A 359 -32.04 -2.20 -4.74
C ALA A 359 -33.23 -2.09 -5.71
N VAL A 360 -34.46 -2.29 -5.21
CA VAL A 360 -35.69 -2.13 -6.00
C VAL A 360 -35.90 -0.68 -6.42
N ALA A 361 -35.68 0.28 -5.52
CA ALA A 361 -35.76 1.70 -5.85
C ALA A 361 -34.82 2.04 -7.02
N VAL A 362 -33.54 1.64 -6.93
CA VAL A 362 -32.58 1.86 -8.03
C VAL A 362 -33.04 1.19 -9.32
N LEU A 363 -33.57 -0.04 -9.27
CA LEU A 363 -34.15 -0.70 -10.45
C LEU A 363 -35.27 0.13 -11.08
N THR A 364 -36.26 0.55 -10.29
CA THR A 364 -37.41 1.33 -10.80
C THR A 364 -37.00 2.69 -11.35
N PHE A 365 -36.13 3.43 -10.67
CA PHE A 365 -35.60 4.70 -11.18
C PHE A 365 -34.78 4.52 -12.45
N SER A 366 -34.02 3.42 -12.55
CA SER A 366 -33.27 3.08 -13.75
C SER A 366 -34.18 2.76 -14.94
N GLU A 367 -35.35 2.16 -14.71
CA GLU A 367 -36.35 1.87 -15.74
C GLU A 367 -37.00 3.12 -16.30
N VAL A 368 -37.41 4.01 -15.40
CA VAL A 368 -38.02 5.30 -15.77
C VAL A 368 -37.05 6.14 -16.61
N THR A 369 -35.75 6.05 -16.30
CA THR A 369 -34.69 6.73 -17.06
C THR A 369 -34.54 6.17 -18.49
N ILE A 370 -34.81 4.88 -18.73
CA ILE A 370 -34.80 4.29 -20.08
C ILE A 370 -36.04 4.71 -20.87
N GLN A 371 -37.21 4.69 -20.25
CA GLN A 371 -38.49 4.95 -20.94
C GLN A 371 -38.68 6.42 -21.31
N SER A 372 -37.98 7.33 -20.63
CA SER A 372 -38.07 8.77 -20.85
C SER A 372 -36.73 9.29 -21.41
N PRO A 373 -36.43 9.08 -22.71
CA PRO A 373 -35.22 9.65 -23.30
C PRO A 373 -35.36 11.18 -23.22
N VAL A 374 -34.56 11.77 -22.33
CA VAL A 374 -34.56 13.20 -22.07
C VAL A 374 -34.20 13.91 -23.38
N ALA A 375 -35.06 14.87 -23.78
CA ALA A 375 -34.85 15.63 -25.01
C ALA A 375 -33.49 16.35 -24.98
N ALA A 376 -32.83 16.41 -26.14
CA ALA A 376 -31.55 17.10 -26.33
C ALA A 376 -31.65 18.55 -25.81
N GLY A 377 -31.04 18.81 -24.65
CA GLY A 377 -31.16 20.09 -23.93
C GLY A 377 -31.29 19.96 -22.41
N GLN A 378 -31.70 18.80 -21.88
CA GLN A 378 -31.75 18.53 -20.43
C GLN A 378 -30.69 17.51 -20.00
N GLU A 379 -29.40 17.86 -20.19
CA GLU A 379 -28.22 17.16 -19.66
C GLU A 379 -28.36 16.83 -18.15
N ALA A 380 -29.12 17.63 -17.40
CA ALA A 380 -29.40 17.43 -15.97
C ALA A 380 -30.20 16.14 -15.68
N GLY A 381 -31.01 15.65 -16.62
CA GLY A 381 -31.78 14.41 -16.44
C GLY A 381 -30.89 13.16 -16.33
N LEU A 382 -29.70 13.18 -16.94
CA LEU A 382 -28.73 12.08 -16.88
C LEU A 382 -28.10 11.92 -15.48
N LEU A 383 -28.18 12.95 -14.64
CA LEU A 383 -27.61 12.97 -13.31
C LEU A 383 -28.56 12.44 -12.23
N VAL A 384 -29.84 12.26 -12.55
CA VAL A 384 -30.88 11.85 -11.58
C VAL A 384 -30.55 10.48 -10.97
N LEU A 385 -30.18 9.50 -11.79
CA LEU A 385 -29.83 8.16 -11.31
C LEU A 385 -28.58 8.17 -10.42
N PRO A 386 -27.45 8.80 -10.82
CA PRO A 386 -26.30 9.02 -9.94
C PRO A 386 -26.65 9.71 -8.62
N VAL A 387 -27.45 10.77 -8.65
CA VAL A 387 -27.87 11.51 -7.45
C VAL A 387 -28.66 10.63 -6.49
N VAL A 388 -29.65 9.88 -6.99
CA VAL A 388 -30.46 8.97 -6.16
C VAL A 388 -29.58 7.91 -5.51
N VAL A 389 -28.68 7.28 -6.26
CA VAL A 389 -27.79 6.25 -5.74
C VAL A 389 -26.79 6.81 -4.72
N CYS A 390 -26.20 7.98 -4.97
CA CYS A 390 -25.32 8.64 -4.02
C CYS A 390 -26.07 9.02 -2.74
N LEU A 391 -27.30 9.53 -2.85
CA LEU A 391 -28.15 9.85 -1.71
C LEU A 391 -28.47 8.58 -0.89
N LEU A 392 -28.82 7.47 -1.54
CA LEU A 392 -29.06 6.19 -0.86
C LEU A 392 -27.79 5.68 -0.16
N ASN A 393 -26.63 5.77 -0.82
CA ASN A 393 -25.34 5.37 -0.23
C ASN A 393 -24.91 6.27 0.94
N LEU A 394 -25.35 7.53 0.97
CA LEU A 394 -25.11 8.46 2.06
C LEU A 394 -26.07 8.20 3.24
N VAL A 395 -27.37 8.11 2.97
CA VAL A 395 -28.42 8.03 4.01
C VAL A 395 -28.49 6.65 4.66
N ALA A 396 -28.32 5.56 3.90
CA ALA A 396 -28.50 4.21 4.43
C ALA A 396 -27.52 3.83 5.57
N PRO A 397 -26.21 4.19 5.52
CA PRO A 397 -25.32 4.02 6.66
C PRO A 397 -25.80 4.73 7.94
N TYR A 398 -26.37 5.93 7.82
CA TYR A 398 -26.94 6.67 8.95
C TYR A 398 -28.19 5.97 9.51
N LEU A 399 -29.05 5.43 8.64
CA LEU A 399 -30.19 4.60 9.06
C LEU A 399 -29.73 3.34 9.80
N PHE A 400 -28.73 2.62 9.27
CA PHE A 400 -28.16 1.45 9.95
C PHE A 400 -27.52 1.80 11.29
N ARG A 401 -26.93 2.99 11.43
CA ARG A 401 -26.42 3.48 12.71
C ARG A 401 -27.55 3.74 13.72
N CYS A 402 -28.67 4.31 13.27
CA CYS A 402 -29.85 4.48 14.13
C CYS A 402 -30.41 3.12 14.59
N LEU A 403 -30.46 2.13 13.68
CA LEU A 403 -30.84 0.76 14.01
C LEU A 403 -29.85 0.07 14.95
N ALA A 404 -28.55 0.37 14.83
CA ALA A 404 -27.54 -0.16 15.73
C ALA A 404 -27.70 0.32 17.19
N ILE A 405 -28.30 1.50 17.42
CA ILE A 405 -28.61 1.98 18.79
C ILE A 405 -29.59 1.03 19.50
N LEU A 406 -30.48 0.37 18.74
CA LEU A 406 -31.42 -0.62 19.27
C LEU A 406 -30.71 -1.94 19.66
N GLU A 407 -29.54 -2.20 19.07
CA GLU A 407 -28.76 -3.40 19.33
C GLU A 407 -27.69 -3.14 20.39
N GLN A 408 -27.98 -3.51 21.63
CA GLN A 408 -26.98 -3.49 22.71
C GLN A 408 -25.90 -4.57 22.47
N HIS A 409 -24.84 -4.21 21.75
CA HIS A 409 -23.67 -5.05 21.55
C HIS A 409 -22.71 -4.97 22.75
N ASP A 410 -22.26 -6.13 23.24
CA ASP A 410 -21.35 -6.23 24.39
C ASP A 410 -19.88 -5.85 24.08
N SER A 411 -19.61 -5.10 23.01
CA SER A 411 -18.90 -5.61 21.83
C SER A 411 -18.51 -4.48 20.90
N PRO A 412 -17.72 -3.44 21.26
CA PRO A 412 -17.46 -2.32 20.33
C PRO A 412 -16.77 -2.79 19.04
N VAL A 413 -15.93 -3.83 19.13
CA VAL A 413 -15.30 -4.45 17.96
C VAL A 413 -16.33 -5.16 17.09
N LEU A 414 -17.24 -5.93 17.69
CA LEU A 414 -18.32 -6.61 16.98
C LEU A 414 -19.29 -5.62 16.32
N GLU A 415 -19.61 -4.52 17.00
CA GLU A 415 -20.46 -3.45 16.49
C GLU A 415 -19.88 -2.85 15.20
N VAL A 416 -18.58 -2.54 15.19
CA VAL A 416 -17.88 -2.06 13.99
C VAL A 416 -17.88 -3.10 12.87
N TYR A 417 -17.60 -4.38 13.17
CA TYR A 417 -17.64 -5.43 12.15
C TYR A 417 -19.04 -5.61 11.54
N VAL A 418 -20.08 -5.64 12.37
CA VAL A 418 -21.47 -5.76 11.92
C VAL A 418 -21.87 -4.55 11.07
N ALA A 419 -21.49 -3.34 11.49
CA ALA A 419 -21.73 -2.13 10.71
C ALA A 419 -21.04 -2.18 9.34
N ILE A 420 -19.78 -2.63 9.28
CA ILE A 420 -19.05 -2.80 8.02
C ILE A 420 -19.73 -3.85 7.13
N CYS A 421 -20.13 -4.99 7.69
CA CYS A 421 -20.80 -6.06 6.94
C CYS A 421 -22.14 -5.59 6.34
N ARG A 422 -22.97 -4.86 7.10
CA ARG A 422 -24.25 -4.32 6.61
C ARG A 422 -24.04 -3.32 5.48
N ASN A 423 -23.08 -2.41 5.64
CA ASN A 423 -22.71 -1.46 4.59
C ASN A 423 -22.17 -2.16 3.34
N LEU A 424 -21.37 -3.22 3.52
CA LEU A 424 -20.87 -4.01 2.41
C LEU A 424 -22.01 -4.69 1.65
N VAL A 425 -22.94 -5.35 2.36
CA VAL A 425 -24.10 -6.01 1.73
C VAL A 425 -24.95 -5.02 0.94
N LEU A 426 -25.24 -3.85 1.50
CA LEU A 426 -25.96 -2.77 0.80
C LEU A 426 -25.22 -2.35 -0.47
N LYS A 427 -23.92 -2.03 -0.36
CA LYS A 427 -23.12 -1.59 -1.51
C LYS A 427 -23.02 -2.65 -2.60
N MET A 428 -22.88 -3.92 -2.22
CA MET A 428 -22.86 -5.04 -3.16
C MET A 428 -24.21 -5.24 -3.84
N ALA A 429 -25.33 -5.05 -3.13
CA ALA A 429 -26.67 -5.12 -3.72
C ALA A 429 -26.91 -4.00 -4.74
N ILE A 430 -26.56 -2.76 -4.39
CA ILE A 430 -26.67 -1.59 -5.30
C ILE A 430 -25.76 -1.79 -6.52
N LEU A 431 -24.50 -2.18 -6.31
CA LEU A 431 -23.57 -2.46 -7.41
C LEU A 431 -24.07 -3.58 -8.32
N GLY A 432 -24.59 -4.67 -7.76
CA GLY A 432 -25.14 -5.79 -8.54
C GLY A 432 -26.33 -5.37 -9.41
N VAL A 433 -27.23 -4.56 -8.87
CA VAL A 433 -28.36 -3.97 -9.60
C VAL A 433 -27.88 -3.06 -10.73
N LEU A 434 -26.92 -2.17 -10.47
CA LEU A 434 -26.36 -1.27 -11.48
C LEU A 434 -25.66 -2.05 -12.60
N CYS A 435 -24.87 -3.06 -12.26
CA CYS A 435 -24.23 -3.94 -13.23
C CYS A 435 -25.27 -4.66 -14.10
N TYR A 436 -26.35 -5.19 -13.50
CA TYR A 436 -27.45 -5.81 -14.25
C TYR A 436 -28.12 -4.80 -15.20
N HIS A 437 -28.36 -3.58 -14.74
CA HIS A 437 -28.94 -2.51 -15.55
C HIS A 437 -28.03 -2.13 -16.73
N TRP A 438 -26.74 -1.89 -16.47
CA TRP A 438 -25.77 -1.48 -17.50
C TRP A 438 -25.53 -2.58 -18.52
N LEU A 439 -25.11 -3.78 -18.08
CA LEU A 439 -24.72 -4.87 -18.99
C LEU A 439 -25.92 -5.57 -19.62
N GLY A 440 -27.04 -5.68 -18.91
CA GLY A 440 -28.22 -6.39 -19.39
C GLY A 440 -29.10 -5.52 -20.27
N ARG A 441 -29.63 -4.43 -19.70
CA ARG A 441 -30.66 -3.63 -20.38
C ARG A 441 -30.13 -2.52 -21.25
N ARG A 442 -29.15 -1.74 -20.79
CA ARG A 442 -28.61 -0.62 -21.59
C ARG A 442 -27.88 -1.13 -22.83
N VAL A 443 -27.09 -2.21 -22.72
CA VAL A 443 -26.47 -2.87 -23.89
C VAL A 443 -27.51 -3.31 -24.91
N ALA A 444 -28.63 -3.90 -24.47
CA ALA A 444 -29.68 -4.36 -25.39
C ALA A 444 -30.36 -3.21 -26.17
N THR A 445 -30.41 -2.00 -25.60
CA THR A 445 -30.94 -0.80 -26.27
C THR A 445 -29.95 -0.12 -27.21
N LEU A 446 -28.65 -0.37 -27.05
CA LEU A 446 -27.57 0.23 -27.86
C LEU A 446 -27.36 -0.58 -29.14
N GLN A 447 -28.26 -0.43 -30.11
CA GLN A 447 -28.15 -1.06 -31.44
C GLN A 447 -27.09 -0.34 -32.31
N GLY A 448 -25.79 -0.53 -31.99
CA GLY A 448 -24.67 -0.15 -32.86
C GLY A 448 -23.67 0.88 -32.30
N GLN A 449 -23.86 1.36 -31.07
CA GLN A 449 -22.87 2.20 -30.36
C GLN A 449 -21.98 1.34 -29.45
N CYS A 450 -20.73 1.76 -29.21
CA CYS A 450 -19.82 1.09 -28.28
C CYS A 450 -20.37 1.17 -26.85
N TRP A 451 -20.80 0.03 -26.31
CA TRP A 451 -21.39 -0.04 -24.98
C TRP A 451 -20.41 0.34 -23.87
N GLU A 452 -19.10 0.13 -24.07
CA GLU A 452 -18.04 0.45 -23.11
C GLU A 452 -17.95 1.94 -22.82
N ASP A 453 -18.15 2.79 -23.84
CA ASP A 453 -18.15 4.24 -23.67
C ASP A 453 -19.37 4.73 -22.90
N CYS A 454 -20.53 4.12 -23.16
CA CYS A 454 -21.74 4.41 -22.40
C CYS A 454 -21.54 4.05 -20.92
N VAL A 455 -20.97 2.88 -20.62
CA VAL A 455 -20.70 2.46 -19.24
C VAL A 455 -19.65 3.37 -18.59
N GLY A 456 -18.60 3.74 -19.31
CA GLY A 456 -17.58 4.67 -18.84
C GLY A 456 -18.14 6.04 -18.48
N GLN A 457 -19.03 6.59 -19.31
CA GLN A 457 -19.69 7.86 -19.03
C GLN A 457 -20.60 7.81 -17.80
N GLU A 458 -21.37 6.73 -17.64
CA GLU A 458 -22.18 6.54 -16.43
C GLU A 458 -21.30 6.46 -15.18
N LEU A 459 -20.25 5.63 -15.21
CA LEU A 459 -19.29 5.51 -14.10
C LEU A 459 -18.64 6.84 -13.74
N TYR A 460 -18.32 7.67 -14.73
CA TYR A 460 -17.81 9.02 -14.49
C TYR A 460 -18.82 9.88 -13.73
N ARG A 461 -20.09 9.89 -14.13
CA ARG A 461 -21.16 10.64 -13.44
C ARG A 461 -21.30 10.18 -11.99
N PHE A 462 -21.25 8.87 -11.73
CA PHE A 462 -21.26 8.33 -10.37
C PHE A 462 -20.05 8.79 -9.55
N LEU A 463 -18.85 8.77 -10.13
CA LEU A 463 -17.63 9.20 -9.44
C LEU A 463 -17.68 10.70 -9.08
N VAL A 464 -18.07 11.55 -10.03
CA VAL A 464 -18.19 13.00 -9.81
C VAL A 464 -19.26 13.29 -8.76
N MET A 465 -20.42 12.64 -8.84
CA MET A 465 -21.48 12.84 -7.86
C MET A 465 -21.09 12.33 -6.47
N ASP A 466 -20.49 11.15 -6.36
CA ASP A 466 -19.99 10.62 -5.09
C ASP A 466 -18.96 11.57 -4.47
N PHE A 467 -18.07 12.14 -5.29
CA PHE A 467 -17.11 13.16 -4.83
C PHE A 467 -17.81 14.42 -4.31
N VAL A 468 -18.83 14.93 -5.02
CA VAL A 468 -19.60 16.10 -4.57
C VAL A 468 -20.33 15.81 -3.25
N PHE A 469 -21.01 14.67 -3.14
CA PHE A 469 -21.70 14.28 -1.92
C PHE A 469 -20.75 14.04 -0.75
N ALA A 470 -19.58 13.42 -0.99
CA ALA A 470 -18.56 13.23 0.03
C ALA A 470 -17.98 14.56 0.52
N LEU A 471 -17.78 15.52 -0.39
CA LEU A 471 -17.32 16.87 -0.05
C LEU A 471 -18.38 17.63 0.74
N LEU A 472 -19.65 17.55 0.34
CA LEU A 472 -20.77 18.11 1.09
C LEU A 472 -20.89 17.49 2.48
N ASP A 473 -20.89 16.17 2.60
CA ASP A 473 -20.95 15.46 3.89
C ASP A 473 -19.77 15.85 4.80
N SER A 474 -18.55 15.96 4.26
CA SER A 474 -17.39 16.45 5.02
C SER A 474 -17.55 17.90 5.46
N LEU A 475 -18.02 18.80 4.59
CA LEU A 475 -18.22 20.21 4.90
C LEU A 475 -19.33 20.40 5.93
N PHE A 476 -20.49 19.78 5.74
CA PHE A 476 -21.59 19.81 6.70
C PHE A 476 -21.19 19.16 8.02
N GLY A 477 -20.46 18.04 7.99
CA GLY A 477 -19.93 17.40 9.19
C GLY A 477 -19.00 18.31 9.99
N GLU A 478 -18.14 19.08 9.32
CA GLU A 478 -17.21 20.01 10.00
C GLU A 478 -17.86 21.34 10.42
N LEU A 479 -18.85 21.83 9.67
CA LEU A 479 -19.53 23.11 9.92
C LEU A 479 -20.72 23.01 10.88
N VAL A 480 -21.46 21.89 10.87
CA VAL A 480 -22.68 21.70 11.69
C VAL A 480 -22.35 21.09 13.05
N TRP A 481 -21.22 20.38 13.19
CA TRP A 481 -20.81 19.74 14.45
C TRP A 481 -19.65 20.47 15.18
N ARG A 482 -19.20 21.63 14.67
CA ARG A 482 -18.50 22.63 15.48
C ARG A 482 -19.51 23.60 16.07
#